data_AF-A0A2A4I7R1-F1
#
_entry.id   AF-A0A2A4I7R1-F1
#
_cell.length_a   1.000
_cell.length_b   1.000
_cell.length_c   1.000
_cell.angle_alpha   90.00
_cell.angle_beta   90.00
_cell.angle_gamma   90.00
#
_symmetry.space_group_name_H-M   'P 1'
#
loop_
_entity.id
_entity.type
_entity.pdbx_description
1 polymer ?
#
loop_
_entity_poly.entity_id
_entity_poly.type
_entity_poly.pdbx_seq_one_letter_code
_entity_poly.pdbx_strand_id
1 'polypeptide(L)'
;MNAPHSPPTRAERQALSAPFLIEDEEVVRAIARLADERGTAMRQIVALAIEDYAARHALASPAPEWLQRYWREYPLPLPTGLEADKRFYDSLNDEE
;
A
#
# COMPACT_ATOMS: atom_id res chain seq x y z
N MET A 1 -25.09 21.42 -3.58
CA MET A 1 -23.88 21.98 -4.21
C MET A 1 -23.15 20.81 -4.85
N ASN A 2 -23.08 20.74 -6.18
CA ASN A 2 -22.31 19.70 -6.87
C ASN A 2 -20.84 20.17 -6.89
N ALA A 3 -19.94 19.46 -6.22
CA ALA A 3 -18.53 19.76 -6.29
C ALA A 3 -18.05 19.62 -7.75
N PRO A 4 -17.20 20.53 -8.26
CA PRO A 4 -16.67 20.39 -9.61
C PRO A 4 -15.82 19.12 -9.69
N HIS A 5 -16.13 18.24 -10.64
CA HIS A 5 -15.32 17.07 -10.93
C HIS A 5 -13.88 17.50 -11.17
N SER A 6 -12.94 16.98 -10.38
CA SER A 6 -11.52 17.24 -10.61
C SER A 6 -11.15 16.76 -12.02
N PRO A 7 -10.34 17.53 -12.78
CA PRO A 7 -9.93 17.10 -14.10
C PRO A 7 -9.13 15.78 -13.99
N PRO A 8 -9.31 14.85 -14.93
CA PRO A 8 -8.66 13.55 -14.87
C PRO A 8 -7.14 13.72 -14.89
N THR A 9 -6.46 12.93 -14.08
CA THR A 9 -5.01 12.85 -14.02
C THR A 9 -4.44 12.45 -15.39
N ARG A 10 -3.13 12.64 -15.57
CA ARG A 10 -2.46 12.19 -16.80
C ARG A 10 -2.67 10.69 -17.04
N ALA A 11 -2.53 9.88 -15.97
CA ALA A 11 -2.68 8.44 -16.04
C ALA A 11 -4.11 8.03 -16.41
N GLU A 12 -5.12 8.67 -15.82
CA GLU A 12 -6.53 8.41 -16.16
C GLU A 12 -6.84 8.78 -17.61
N ARG A 13 -6.34 9.93 -18.10
CA ARG A 13 -6.53 10.31 -19.51
C ARG A 13 -5.91 9.29 -20.47
N GLN A 14 -4.73 8.77 -20.15
CA GLN A 14 -4.10 7.72 -20.94
C GLN A 14 -4.89 6.41 -20.87
N ALA A 15 -5.29 5.98 -19.67
CA ALA A 15 -6.06 4.76 -19.47
C ALA A 15 -7.45 4.79 -20.13
N LEU A 16 -8.07 5.98 -20.23
CA LEU A 16 -9.35 6.18 -20.89
C LEU A 16 -9.22 6.42 -22.40
N SER A 17 -8.00 6.65 -22.91
CA SER A 17 -7.76 6.90 -24.33
C SER A 17 -7.70 5.61 -25.17
N ALA A 18 -7.46 4.45 -24.54
CA ALA A 18 -7.39 3.16 -25.21
C ALA A 18 -7.82 2.00 -24.27
N PRO A 19 -8.36 0.89 -24.81
CA PRO A 19 -8.68 -0.29 -24.00
C PRO A 19 -7.44 -0.85 -23.29
N PHE A 20 -7.58 -1.19 -22.01
CA PHE A 20 -6.55 -1.93 -21.27
C PHE A 20 -6.70 -3.43 -21.54
N LEU A 21 -5.86 -3.95 -22.43
CA LEU A 21 -5.79 -5.36 -22.81
C LEU A 21 -4.55 -6.00 -22.18
N ILE A 22 -4.73 -7.18 -21.60
CA ILE A 22 -3.65 -8.02 -21.08
C ILE A 22 -3.43 -9.13 -22.09
N GLU A 23 -2.34 -9.05 -22.86
CA GLU A 23 -1.98 -10.06 -23.88
C GLU A 23 -1.05 -11.15 -23.33
N ASP A 24 -0.45 -10.93 -22.17
CA ASP A 24 0.43 -11.88 -21.52
C ASP A 24 -0.34 -13.14 -21.09
N GLU A 25 0.03 -14.27 -21.68
CA GLU A 25 -0.66 -15.55 -21.49
C GLU A 25 -0.57 -16.04 -20.05
N GLU A 26 0.56 -15.86 -19.37
CA GLU A 26 0.75 -16.33 -18.00
C GLU A 26 -0.15 -15.56 -17.04
N VAL A 27 -0.22 -14.23 -17.21
CA VAL A 27 -1.10 -13.37 -16.41
C VAL A 27 -2.56 -13.73 -16.64
N VAL A 28 -2.98 -13.93 -17.90
CA VAL A 28 -4.36 -14.32 -18.23
C VAL A 28 -4.72 -15.65 -17.57
N ARG A 29 -3.84 -16.66 -17.65
CA ARG A 29 -4.04 -17.97 -17.00
C ARG A 29 -4.14 -17.86 -15.49
N ALA A 30 -3.31 -17.02 -14.86
CA ALA A 30 -3.37 -16.78 -13.42
C ALA A 30 -4.70 -16.16 -12.98
N ILE A 31 -5.18 -15.14 -13.71
CA ILE A 31 -6.47 -14.49 -13.42
C ILE A 31 -7.62 -15.49 -13.62
N ALA A 32 -7.60 -16.27 -14.70
CA ALA A 32 -8.63 -17.26 -15.00
C ALA A 32 -8.72 -18.33 -13.92
N ARG A 33 -7.58 -18.87 -13.49
CA ARG A 33 -7.54 -19.86 -12.40
C ARG A 33 -8.14 -19.33 -11.10
N LEU A 34 -7.80 -18.11 -10.70
CA LEU A 34 -8.36 -17.47 -9.51
C LEU A 34 -9.87 -17.22 -9.63
N ALA A 35 -10.33 -16.88 -10.83
CA ALA A 35 -11.73 -16.68 -11.14
C ALA A 35 -12.53 -17.99 -10.99
N ASP A 36 -12.00 -19.10 -11.53
CA ASP A 36 -12.58 -20.43 -11.43
C ASP A 36 -12.62 -20.94 -9.98
N GLU A 37 -11.52 -20.81 -9.24
CA GLU A 37 -11.43 -21.22 -7.83
C GLU A 37 -12.46 -20.50 -6.93
N ARG A 38 -12.82 -19.26 -7.29
CA ARG A 38 -13.78 -18.43 -6.52
C ARG A 38 -15.18 -18.40 -7.12
N GLY A 39 -15.41 -18.98 -8.30
CA GLY A 39 -16.67 -18.89 -9.02
C GLY A 39 -17.09 -17.45 -9.35
N THR A 40 -16.12 -16.57 -9.65
CA THR A 40 -16.36 -15.14 -9.94
C THR A 40 -15.82 -14.76 -11.32
N ALA A 41 -16.24 -13.62 -11.85
CA ALA A 41 -15.74 -13.17 -13.16
C ALA A 41 -14.28 -12.67 -13.05
N MET A 42 -13.45 -12.91 -14.08
CA MET A 42 -12.05 -12.45 -14.13
C MET A 42 -11.89 -10.95 -13.83
N ARG A 43 -12.80 -10.10 -14.34
CA ARG A 43 -12.80 -8.66 -14.07
C ARG A 43 -12.94 -8.35 -12.57
N GLN A 44 -13.75 -9.12 -11.84
CA GLN A 44 -13.93 -8.92 -10.40
C GLN A 44 -12.68 -9.32 -9.62
N ILE A 45 -12.00 -10.40 -10.03
CA ILE A 45 -10.70 -10.78 -9.46
C ILE A 45 -9.68 -9.66 -9.62
N VAL A 46 -9.58 -9.07 -10.81
CA VAL A 46 -8.66 -7.96 -11.08
C VAL A 46 -9.00 -6.74 -10.22
N ALA A 47 -10.28 -6.38 -10.10
CA ALA A 47 -10.71 -5.27 -9.25
C ALA A 47 -10.32 -5.49 -7.77
N LEU A 48 -10.63 -6.68 -7.23
CA LEU A 48 -10.28 -7.05 -5.85
C LEU A 48 -8.77 -7.05 -5.62
N ALA A 49 -7.98 -7.53 -6.58
CA ALA A 49 -6.53 -7.53 -6.49
C ALA A 49 -5.95 -6.11 -6.47
N ILE A 50 -6.49 -5.20 -7.28
CA ILE A 50 -6.07 -3.79 -7.29
C ILE A 50 -6.41 -3.13 -5.95
N GLU A 51 -7.62 -3.36 -5.42
CA GLU A 51 -8.04 -2.83 -4.12
C GLU A 51 -7.16 -3.34 -2.98
N ASP A 52 -6.91 -4.64 -2.91
CA ASP A 52 -6.04 -5.26 -1.91
C ASP A 52 -4.60 -4.75 -2.01
N TYR A 53 -4.05 -4.64 -3.22
CA TYR A 53 -2.73 -4.07 -3.45
C TYR A 53 -2.67 -2.60 -3.00
N ALA A 54 -3.66 -1.79 -3.38
CA ALA A 54 -3.75 -0.40 -2.96
C ALA A 54 -3.86 -0.26 -1.43
N ALA A 55 -4.62 -1.14 -0.77
CA ALA A 55 -4.76 -1.15 0.68
C ALA A 55 -3.43 -1.51 1.38
N ARG A 56 -2.70 -2.51 0.89
CA ARG A 56 -1.39 -2.92 1.44
C ARG A 56 -0.32 -1.86 1.25
N HIS A 57 -0.37 -1.15 0.12
CA HIS A 57 0.64 -0.17 -0.28
C HIS A 57 0.18 1.27 -0.11
N ALA A 58 -0.96 1.51 0.54
CA ALA A 58 -1.31 2.82 1.05
C ALA A 58 -0.24 3.20 2.08
N LEU A 59 0.75 3.96 1.62
CA LEU A 59 1.87 4.47 2.40
C LEU A 59 1.34 5.02 3.73
N ALA A 60 1.66 4.31 4.81
CA ALA A 60 1.35 4.64 6.19
C ALA A 60 -0.11 5.08 6.41
N SER A 61 -0.96 4.17 6.91
CA SER A 61 -1.98 4.65 7.84
C SER A 61 -1.27 5.58 8.82
N PRO A 62 -1.71 6.84 8.97
CA PRO A 62 -1.06 7.75 9.90
C PRO A 62 -1.01 7.04 11.25
N ALA A 63 0.12 7.19 11.96
CA ALA A 63 0.26 6.65 13.32
C ALA A 63 -1.03 6.97 14.10
N PRO A 64 -1.56 6.03 14.92
CA PRO A 64 -2.75 6.29 15.71
C PRO A 64 -2.66 7.65 16.42
N GLU A 65 -3.79 8.35 16.59
CA GLU A 65 -3.81 9.72 17.12
C GLU A 65 -3.04 9.86 18.44
N TRP A 66 -3.13 8.85 19.32
CA TRP A 66 -2.41 8.80 20.58
C TRP A 66 -0.89 8.82 20.39
N LEU A 67 -0.36 8.14 19.37
CA LEU A 67 1.06 8.06 19.07
C LEU A 67 1.58 9.38 18.47
N GLN A 68 0.79 10.00 17.60
CA GLN A 68 1.10 11.34 17.10
C GLN A 68 1.10 12.40 18.20
N ARG A 69 0.19 12.28 19.17
CA ARG A 69 0.17 13.15 20.35
C ARG A 69 1.39 12.90 21.23
N TYR A 70 1.72 11.64 21.48
CA TYR A 70 2.89 11.25 22.26
C TYR A 70 4.20 11.80 21.67
N TRP A 71 4.44 11.67 20.37
CA TRP A 71 5.64 12.24 19.72
C TRP A 71 5.68 13.77 19.72
N ARG A 72 4.52 14.44 19.77
CA ARG A 72 4.45 15.91 19.92
C ARG A 72 4.79 16.35 21.34
N GLU A 73 4.34 15.59 22.34
CA GLU A 73 4.58 15.87 23.76
C GLU A 73 6.00 15.49 24.18
N TYR A 74 6.54 14.41 23.58
CA TYR A 74 7.87 13.86 23.84
C TYR A 74 8.62 13.69 22.50
N PRO A 75 9.15 14.78 21.92
CA PRO A 75 9.89 14.68 20.68
C PRO A 75 11.12 13.81 20.88
N LEU A 76 11.45 13.01 19.86
CA LEU A 76 12.70 12.26 19.87
C LEU A 76 13.86 13.25 20.05
N PRO A 77 14.88 12.89 20.84
CA PRO A 77 16.09 13.71 20.94
C PRO A 77 16.69 13.89 19.56
N LEU A 78 17.47 14.96 19.39
CA LEU A 78 18.21 15.17 18.15
C LEU A 78 19.00 13.90 17.81
N PRO A 79 18.99 13.47 16.53
CA PRO A 79 19.71 12.28 16.12
C PRO A 79 21.17 12.47 16.51
N THR A 80 21.69 11.52 17.30
CA THR A 80 23.02 11.60 17.90
C THR A 80 24.14 11.43 16.88
N GLY A 81 23.82 10.99 15.66
CA GLY A 81 24.78 10.66 14.60
C GLY A 81 25.59 9.39 14.87
N LEU A 82 25.37 8.75 16.02
CA LEU A 82 25.95 7.45 16.35
C LEU A 82 25.19 6.37 15.58
N GLU A 83 25.92 5.48 14.93
CA GLU A 83 25.34 4.29 14.35
C GLU A 83 24.72 3.46 15.47
N ALA A 84 23.45 3.10 15.33
CA ALA A 84 22.75 2.32 16.34
C ALA A 84 23.41 0.94 16.42
N ASP A 85 24.24 0.74 17.45
CA ASP A 85 24.89 -0.54 17.68
C ASP A 85 23.84 -1.55 18.14
N LYS A 86 23.40 -2.39 17.21
CA LYS A 86 22.47 -3.48 17.45
C LYS A 86 22.99 -4.41 18.56
N ARG A 87 24.31 -4.62 18.68
CA ARG A 87 24.89 -5.47 19.72
C ARG A 87 24.78 -4.86 21.12
N PHE A 88 24.85 -3.53 21.23
CA PHE A 88 24.62 -2.83 22.48
C PHE A 88 23.15 -2.98 22.94
N TYR A 89 22.19 -2.82 22.02
CA TYR A 89 20.78 -3.07 22.33
C TYR A 89 20.51 -4.53 22.70
N ASP A 90 21.08 -5.48 21.95
CA ASP A 90 20.92 -6.90 22.24
C ASP A 90 21.51 -7.22 23.64
N SER A 91 22.62 -6.59 24.07
CA SER A 91 23.21 -6.77 25.42
C SER A 91 22.41 -6.16 26.59
N LEU A 92 21.52 -5.20 26.32
CA LEU A 92 20.64 -4.60 27.33
C LEU A 92 19.34 -5.40 27.52
N ASN A 93 19.00 -6.26 26.56
CA ASN A 93 17.76 -7.04 26.52
C ASN A 93 17.96 -8.51 26.90
N ASP A 94 19.18 -8.93 27.23
CA ASP A 94 19.42 -10.23 27.87
C ASP A 94 18.91 -10.18 29.32
N GLU A 95 17.59 -10.34 29.47
CA GLU A 95 16.94 -10.74 30.71
C GLU A 95 17.28 -12.22 30.99
N GLU A 96 17.86 -12.49 32.17
CA GLU A 96 17.91 -13.82 32.79
C GLU A 96 16.58 -14.14 33.50
#